data_AF-A0A6A6DPY1-F1
#
_entry.id   AF-A0A6A6DPY1-F1
#
_cell.length_a   1.000
_cell.length_b   1.000
_cell.length_c   1.000
_cell.angle_alpha   90.00
_cell.angle_beta   90.00
_cell.angle_gamma   90.00
#
_symmetry.space_group_name_H-M   'P 1'
#
loop_
_entity.id
_entity.type
_entity.pdbx_description
1 polymer ?
#
loop_
_entity_poly.entity_id
_entity_poly.type
_entity_poly.pdbx_seq_one_letter_code
_entity_poly.pdbx_strand_id
1 'polypeptide(L)'
;IPSHTSHKLQPCDVGVFGPLKAAYREQVEKLYRGGANIVGKQHFTSLYSRAREQALTSRNIKSGWSKTGLYPLSPHKVLKDIQKLLAELRVPSDKAASLGFETLHVLFVM
;
A
#
# COMPACT_ATOMS: atom_id res chain seq x y z
N ILE A 1 18.66 -2.19 -1.68
CA ILE A 1 17.89 -2.80 -0.55
C ILE A 1 17.78 -4.31 -0.86
N PRO A 2 17.88 -5.22 0.12
CA PRO A 2 17.83 -6.67 -0.12
C PRO A 2 16.57 -7.09 -0.91
N SER A 3 16.66 -8.18 -1.69
CA SER A 3 15.54 -8.65 -2.51
C SER A 3 14.30 -8.97 -1.65
N HIS A 4 13.10 -8.69 -2.19
CA HIS A 4 11.79 -8.95 -1.55
C HIS A 4 11.53 -8.25 -0.20
N THR A 5 12.26 -7.19 0.14
CA THR A 5 12.08 -6.47 1.41
C THR A 5 11.39 -5.10 1.29
N SER A 6 10.96 -4.71 0.08
CA SER A 6 10.27 -3.44 -0.20
C SER A 6 9.13 -3.15 0.76
N HIS A 7 8.19 -4.09 0.87
CA HIS A 7 7.02 -4.05 1.75
C HIS A 7 7.32 -3.95 3.26
N LYS A 8 8.59 -4.01 3.68
CA LYS A 8 9.03 -3.89 5.08
C LYS A 8 9.96 -2.72 5.33
N LEU A 9 10.84 -2.42 4.38
CA LEU A 9 11.89 -1.44 4.56
C LEU A 9 11.58 -0.09 3.89
N GLN A 10 10.63 -0.04 2.95
CA GLN A 10 10.27 1.20 2.28
C GLN A 10 9.14 1.91 3.03
N PRO A 11 9.39 3.11 3.62
CA PRO A 11 8.38 3.83 4.39
C PRO A 11 7.12 4.15 3.59
N CYS A 12 7.25 4.35 2.28
CA CYS A 12 6.12 4.61 1.39
C CYS A 12 5.19 3.39 1.29
N ASP A 13 5.74 2.19 1.10
CA ASP A 13 4.95 0.95 1.04
C ASP A 13 4.22 0.67 2.35
N VAL A 14 4.90 0.90 3.48
CA VAL A 14 4.38 0.59 4.82
C VAL A 14 3.41 1.64 5.37
N GLY A 15 3.58 2.91 5.00
CA GLY A 15 2.88 4.03 5.63
C GLY A 15 1.98 4.85 4.71
N VAL A 16 2.27 4.93 3.42
CA VAL A 16 1.69 5.96 2.52
C VAL A 16 0.82 5.34 1.43
N PHE A 17 1.26 4.26 0.78
CA PHE A 17 0.56 3.71 -0.38
C PHE A 17 -0.76 3.02 -0.04
N GLY A 18 -0.87 2.41 1.14
CA GLY A 18 -2.15 1.87 1.64
C GLY A 18 -3.23 2.96 1.76
N PRO A 19 -3.01 4.01 2.58
CA PRO A 19 -3.91 5.15 2.67
C PRO A 19 -4.20 5.84 1.33
N LEU A 20 -3.18 5.96 0.47
CA LEU A 20 -3.34 6.58 -0.85
C LEU A 20 -4.25 5.79 -1.78
N LYS A 21 -4.10 4.46 -1.82
CA LYS A 21 -4.99 3.56 -2.58
C LYS A 21 -6.43 3.64 -2.07
N ALA A 22 -6.61 3.68 -0.75
CA ALA A 22 -7.93 3.82 -0.12
C ALA A 22 -8.59 5.17 -0.46
N ALA A 23 -7.85 6.27 -0.32
CA ALA A 23 -8.33 7.61 -0.63
C ALA A 23 -8.67 7.75 -2.12
N TYR A 24 -7.84 7.22 -3.01
CA TYR A 24 -8.12 7.23 -4.46
C TYR A 24 -9.39 6.45 -4.79
N ARG A 25 -9.56 5.25 -4.20
CA ARG A 25 -10.79 4.47 -4.35
C ARG A 25 -12.00 5.27 -3.90
N GLU A 26 -11.92 5.97 -2.77
CA GLU A 26 -13.02 6.83 -2.29
C GLU A 26 -13.36 7.95 -3.30
N GLN A 27 -12.37 8.58 -3.92
CA GLN A 27 -12.61 9.61 -4.94
C GLN A 27 -13.28 9.03 -6.18
N VAL A 28 -12.87 7.83 -6.61
CA VAL A 28 -13.50 7.10 -7.73
C VAL A 28 -14.96 6.79 -7.42
N GLU A 29 -15.26 6.25 -6.23
CA GLU A 29 -16.64 5.94 -5.81
C GLU A 29 -17.52 7.20 -5.76
N LYS A 30 -16.98 8.33 -5.29
CA LYS A 30 -17.69 9.63 -5.32
C LYS A 30 -18.04 10.06 -6.75
N LEU A 31 -17.12 9.87 -7.69
CA LEU A 31 -17.33 10.22 -9.09
C LEU A 31 -18.44 9.34 -9.72
N TYR A 32 -18.45 8.03 -9.41
CA TYR A 32 -19.53 7.13 -9.83
C TYR A 32 -20.89 7.54 -9.25
N ARG A 33 -20.96 7.88 -7.96
CA ARG A 33 -22.19 8.39 -7.32
C ARG A 33 -22.67 9.71 -7.93
N GLY A 34 -21.77 10.50 -8.50
CA GLY A 34 -22.07 11.74 -9.23
C GLY A 34 -22.58 11.53 -10.66
N GLY A 35 -22.80 10.28 -11.09
CA GLY A 35 -23.36 9.96 -12.41
C GLY A 35 -22.32 9.66 -13.50
N ALA A 36 -21.03 9.56 -13.15
CA ALA A 36 -20.03 9.10 -14.10
C ALA A 36 -20.16 7.58 -14.31
N ASN A 37 -20.15 7.12 -15.56
CA ASN A 37 -20.22 5.69 -15.89
C ASN A 37 -18.84 5.05 -16.09
N ILE A 38 -17.81 5.84 -16.40
CA ILE A 38 -16.45 5.35 -16.67
C ILE A 38 -15.44 6.32 -16.07
N VAL A 39 -14.50 5.80 -15.27
CA VAL A 39 -13.32 6.55 -14.83
C VAL A 39 -12.15 6.24 -15.76
N GLY A 40 -11.94 7.12 -16.74
CA GLY A 40 -10.80 7.09 -17.64
C GLY A 40 -9.58 7.88 -17.16
N LYS A 41 -8.50 7.82 -17.96
CA LYS A 41 -7.20 8.46 -17.67
C LYS A 41 -7.30 9.97 -17.43
N GLN A 42 -8.24 10.65 -18.09
CA GLN A 42 -8.48 12.09 -17.92
C GLN A 42 -8.87 12.49 -16.49
N HIS A 43 -9.45 11.57 -15.71
CA HIS A 43 -9.83 11.82 -14.31
C HIS A 43 -8.71 11.50 -13.33
N PHE A 44 -7.66 10.79 -13.76
CA PHE A 44 -6.60 10.32 -12.87
C PHE A 44 -5.97 11.48 -12.09
N THR A 45 -5.54 12.54 -12.77
CA THR A 45 -4.81 13.65 -12.15
C THR A 45 -5.63 14.35 -11.06
N SER A 46 -6.92 14.60 -11.31
CA SER A 46 -7.79 15.29 -10.34
C SER A 46 -8.14 14.41 -9.14
N LEU A 47 -8.46 13.14 -9.36
CA LEU A 47 -8.73 12.17 -8.30
C LEU A 47 -7.47 11.89 -7.46
N TYR A 48 -6.32 11.75 -8.12
CA TYR A 48 -5.02 11.56 -7.49
C TYR A 48 -4.63 12.77 -6.64
N SER A 49 -4.81 14.01 -7.12
CA SER A 49 -4.48 15.20 -6.35
C SER A 49 -5.20 15.23 -5.00
N ARG A 50 -6.50 14.94 -5.02
CA ARG A 50 -7.32 14.87 -3.79
C ARG A 50 -6.91 13.72 -2.88
N ALA A 51 -6.66 12.54 -3.45
CA ALA A 51 -6.20 11.38 -2.68
C ALA A 51 -4.83 11.63 -2.04
N ARG A 52 -3.94 12.32 -2.75
CA ARG A 52 -2.59 12.67 -2.29
C ARG A 52 -2.65 13.57 -1.07
N GLU A 53 -3.48 14.60 -1.06
CA GLU A 53 -3.65 15.50 0.08
C GLU A 53 -4.11 14.75 1.34
N GLN A 54 -4.98 13.76 1.18
CA GLN A 54 -5.46 12.93 2.29
C GLN A 54 -4.44 11.91 2.79
N ALA A 55 -3.63 11.36 1.89
CA ALA A 55 -2.72 10.26 2.22
C ALA A 55 -1.32 10.71 2.63
N LEU A 56 -0.77 11.76 2.02
CA LEU A 56 0.60 12.25 2.27
C LEU A 56 0.63 13.22 3.47
N THR A 57 0.03 12.81 4.57
CA THR A 57 0.06 13.57 5.81
C THR A 57 1.37 13.34 6.56
N SER A 58 1.82 14.31 7.35
CA SER A 58 3.00 14.14 8.22
C SER A 58 2.85 12.94 9.15
N ARG A 59 1.62 12.62 9.58
CA ARG A 59 1.32 11.44 10.40
C ARG A 59 1.63 10.14 9.67
N ASN A 60 1.14 9.98 8.44
CA ASN A 60 1.35 8.76 7.66
C ASN A 60 2.82 8.58 7.29
N ILE A 61 3.49 9.67 6.91
CA ILE A 61 4.93 9.66 6.62
C ILE A 61 5.70 9.23 7.87
N LYS A 62 5.55 9.93 9.01
CA LYS A 62 6.24 9.59 10.27
C LYS A 62 5.93 8.16 10.73
N SER A 63 4.69 7.71 10.57
CA SER A 63 4.31 6.33 10.89
C SER A 63 5.02 5.32 9.99
N GLY A 64 5.16 5.60 8.69
CA GLY A 64 5.90 4.74 7.76
C GLY A 64 7.34 4.56 8.22
N TRP A 65 8.04 5.67 8.47
CA TRP A 65 9.42 5.68 8.95
C TRP A 65 9.61 4.96 10.29
N SER A 66 8.66 5.13 11.22
CA SER A 66 8.74 4.45 12.51
C SER A 66 8.48 2.96 12.42
N LYS A 67 7.61 2.51 11.51
CA LYS A 67 7.28 1.09 11.31
C LYS A 67 8.39 0.36 10.59
N THR A 68 9.05 0.99 9.62
CA THR A 68 10.24 0.41 8.97
C THR A 68 11.46 0.38 9.88
N GLY A 69 11.36 0.93 11.10
CA GLY A 69 12.47 0.99 12.06
C GLY A 69 13.64 1.83 11.57
N LEU A 70 13.46 2.65 10.54
CA LEU A 70 14.49 3.53 10.00
C LEU A 70 14.58 4.84 10.79
N TYR A 71 13.44 5.35 11.27
CA TYR A 71 13.43 6.56 12.10
C TYR A 71 12.30 6.57 13.15
N PRO A 72 12.63 6.64 14.45
CA PRO A 72 13.97 6.48 15.02
C PRO A 72 14.57 5.11 14.66
N LEU A 73 15.90 5.04 14.46
CA LEU A 73 16.56 3.80 14.06
C LEU A 73 16.34 2.73 15.13
N SER A 74 15.71 1.62 14.76
CA SER A 74 15.30 0.55 15.68
C SER A 74 15.34 -0.81 14.97
N PRO A 75 16.53 -1.41 14.80
CA PRO A 75 16.69 -2.67 14.07
C PRO A 75 15.86 -3.82 14.65
N HIS A 76 15.69 -3.87 15.97
CA HIS A 76 14.93 -4.91 16.66
C HIS A 76 13.45 -4.98 16.24
N LYS A 77 12.82 -3.85 15.85
CA LYS A 77 11.43 -3.85 15.39
C LYS A 77 11.29 -4.62 14.08
N VAL A 78 12.19 -4.35 13.13
CA VAL A 78 12.21 -5.01 11.82
C VAL A 78 12.54 -6.49 11.95
N LEU A 79 13.50 -6.85 12.82
CA LEU A 79 13.90 -8.24 13.04
C LEU A 79 12.77 -9.10 13.60
N LYS A 80 11.98 -8.58 14.56
CA LYS A 80 10.79 -9.28 15.09
C LYS A 80 9.76 -9.58 14.00
N ASP A 81 9.49 -8.61 13.14
CA ASP A 81 8.53 -8.75 12.05
C ASP A 81 8.98 -9.79 11.01
N ILE A 82 10.27 -9.85 10.70
CA ILE A 82 10.84 -10.86 9.80
C ILE A 82 10.77 -12.26 10.44
N GLN A 83 11.11 -12.38 11.73
CA GLN A 83 11.07 -13.66 12.44
C GLN A 83 9.65 -14.24 12.51
N LYS A 84 8.64 -13.40 12.73
CA LYS A 84 7.24 -13.82 12.70
C LYS A 84 6.84 -14.41 11.35
N LEU A 85 7.25 -13.77 10.24
CA LEU A 85 6.95 -14.25 8.90
C LEU A 85 7.63 -15.59 8.58
N LEU A 86 8.88 -15.76 9.01
CA LEU A 86 9.60 -17.03 8.88
C LEU A 86 8.90 -18.16 9.64
N ALA A 87 8.27 -17.85 10.78
CA ALA A 87 7.46 -18.82 11.52
C ALA A 87 6.16 -19.17 10.79
N GLU A 88 5.49 -18.20 10.17
CA GLU A 88 4.27 -18.41 9.37
C GLU A 88 4.53 -19.23 8.10
N LEU A 89 5.66 -18.99 7.41
CA LEU A 89 6.09 -19.78 6.25
C LEU A 89 6.47 -21.23 6.57
N ARG A 90 6.74 -21.53 7.85
CA ARG A 90 7.08 -22.89 8.30
C ARG A 90 5.85 -23.77 8.50
N VAL A 91 4.64 -23.20 8.47
CA VAL A 91 3.39 -23.97 8.49
C VAL A 91 3.06 -24.40 7.05
N PRO A 92 2.94 -25.71 6.74
CA PRO A 92 2.59 -26.17 5.39
C PRO A 92 1.17 -25.71 5.03
N SER A 93 1.03 -24.84 4.04
CA SER A 93 -0.26 -24.40 3.51
C SER A 93 -0.64 -25.23 2.30
N ASP A 94 -1.32 -26.35 2.53
CA ASP A 94 -2.18 -26.95 1.51
C ASP A 94 -3.33 -25.98 1.21
N LYS A 95 -3.62 -25.78 -0.08
CA LYS A 95 -4.71 -24.97 -0.70
C LYS A 95 -4.34 -23.53 -1.10
N ALA A 96 -3.83 -23.39 -2.32
CA ALA A 96 -4.01 -22.18 -3.12
C ALA A 96 -4.03 -22.53 -4.63
N ALA A 97 -5.01 -23.32 -5.05
CA ALA A 97 -5.39 -23.40 -6.47
C ALA A 97 -6.73 -22.67 -6.63
N SER A 98 -6.80 -21.79 -7.63
CA SER A 98 -7.94 -20.97 -8.09
C SER A 98 -8.25 -19.68 -7.31
N LEU A 99 -7.85 -18.53 -7.86
CA LEU A 99 -8.79 -17.62 -8.53
C LEU A 99 -8.05 -16.52 -9.32
N GLY A 100 -8.19 -16.58 -10.64
CA GLY A 100 -8.38 -15.48 -11.60
C GLY A 100 -7.59 -14.18 -11.45
N PHE A 101 -6.55 -14.06 -12.27
CA PHE A 101 -6.07 -12.80 -12.85
C PHE A 101 -7.23 -11.99 -13.45
N GLU A 102 -7.49 -10.76 -12.98
CA GLU A 102 -8.07 -9.63 -13.73
C GLU A 102 -8.27 -8.40 -12.80
N THR A 103 -7.18 -7.77 -12.30
CA THR A 103 -7.20 -6.35 -11.82
C THR A 103 -5.80 -5.70 -11.77
N LEU A 104 -4.80 -6.26 -12.46
CA LEU A 104 -3.39 -5.90 -12.19
C LEU A 104 -2.86 -4.66 -12.94
N HIS A 105 -3.66 -3.99 -13.77
CA HIS A 105 -3.11 -2.93 -14.64
C HIS A 105 -3.14 -1.49 -14.08
N VAL A 106 -3.54 -1.27 -12.83
CA VAL A 106 -3.55 0.08 -12.22
C VAL A 106 -2.74 0.18 -10.91
N LEU A 107 -2.16 -0.92 -10.41
CA LEU A 107 -1.53 -0.92 -9.08
C LEU A 107 0.00 -0.98 -9.04
N PHE A 108 0.70 -0.96 -10.19
CA PHE A 108 2.17 -0.99 -10.21
C PHE A 108 2.84 0.40 -10.31
N VAL A 109 2.07 1.50 -10.36
CA VAL A 109 2.62 2.85 -10.18
C VAL A 109 1.88 3.54 -9.05
N MET A 110 1.93 2.93 -7.87
CA MET A 110 1.78 3.55 -6.56
C MET A 110 2.47 2.67 -5.54
#